data_AF-A0A382EK56-F1
#
_entry.id   AF-A0A382EK56-F1
#
_cell.length_a   1.000
_cell.length_b   1.000
_cell.length_c   1.000
_cell.angle_alpha   90.00
_cell.angle_beta   90.00
_cell.angle_gamma   90.00
#
_symmetry.space_group_name_H-M   'P 1'
#
loop_
_entity.id
_entity.type
_entity.pdbx_description
1 polymer ?
#
loop_
_entity_poly.entity_id
_entity_poly.type
_entity_poly.pdbx_seq_one_letter_code
_entity_poly.pdbx_strand_id
1 'polypeptide(L)' 'MTNRNSYLTNTLLTLVCTVFLASNLIAQTSGKVRGTVTDDATGEALIGANVLIDGTGLGAATDENGEYFILNVSPGAY' A
#
# COMPACT_ATOMS: atom_id res chain seq x y z
N MET A 1 -24.59 14.41 -43.07
CA MET A 1 -24.67 15.73 -42.40
C MET A 1 -24.84 15.49 -40.91
N THR A 2 -23.75 15.50 -40.14
CA THR A 2 -23.80 15.22 -38.70
C THR A 2 -24.30 16.46 -37.96
N ASN A 3 -25.33 16.30 -37.13
CA ASN A 3 -25.99 17.40 -36.43
C ASN A 3 -25.05 17.99 -35.36
N ARG A 4 -24.95 19.32 -35.23
CA ARG A 4 -24.17 20.00 -34.17
C ARG A 4 -24.44 19.42 -32.77
N ASN A 5 -25.67 18.98 -32.52
CA ASN A 5 -26.10 18.40 -31.25
C ASN A 5 -25.55 16.99 -31.00
N SER A 6 -25.18 16.23 -32.04
CA SER A 6 -24.56 14.90 -31.85
C SER A 6 -23.13 15.01 -31.34
N TYR A 7 -22.38 16.05 -31.75
CA TYR A 7 -21.04 16.30 -31.22
C TYR A 7 -21.10 16.67 -29.75
N LEU A 8 -22.03 17.56 -29.36
CA LEU A 8 -22.23 17.94 -27.96
C LEU A 8 -22.61 16.74 -27.09
N THR A 9 -23.51 15.89 -27.59
CA THR A 9 -23.94 14.66 -26.88
C THR A 9 -22.79 13.67 -26.75
N ASN A 10 -21.99 13.46 -27.79
CA ASN A 10 -20.83 12.57 -27.76
C ASN A 10 -19.71 13.11 -26.85
N THR A 11 -19.46 14.42 -26.85
CA THR A 11 -18.50 15.06 -25.94
C THR A 11 -18.97 14.93 -24.49
N LEU A 12 -20.25 15.16 -24.21
CA LEU A 12 -20.83 14.98 -22.88
C LEU A 12 -20.74 13.52 -22.41
N LEU A 13 -21.07 12.57 -23.28
CA LEU A 13 -20.96 11.14 -22.99
C LEU A 13 -19.51 10.74 -22.68
N THR A 14 -18.56 11.25 -23.46
CA THR A 14 -17.14 10.98 -23.26
C THR A 14 -16.67 11.54 -21.92
N LEU A 15 -17.07 12.76 -21.56
CA LEU A 15 -16.74 13.39 -20.27
C LEU A 15 -17.28 12.57 -19.09
N VAL A 16 -18.54 12.13 -19.17
CA VAL A 16 -19.19 11.31 -18.14
C VAL A 16 -18.47 9.97 -17.98
N CYS A 17 -18.13 9.30 -19.09
CA CYS A 17 -17.37 8.05 -19.05
C CYS A 17 -16.00 8.26 -18.39
N THR A 18 -15.27 9.32 -18.72
CA THR A 18 -13.95 9.61 -18.12
C THR A 18 -14.03 9.81 -16.60
N VAL A 19 -15.04 10.54 -16.11
CA VAL A 19 -15.23 10.77 -14.67
C VAL A 19 -15.56 9.45 -13.94
N PHE A 20 -16.39 8.60 -14.52
CA PHE A 20 -16.77 7.30 -13.92
C PHE A 20 -15.62 6.29 -13.92
N LEU A 21 -14.73 6.34 -14.92
CA LEU A 21 -13.51 5.55 -14.95
C LEU A 21 -12.49 6.03 -13.90
N ALA A 22 -12.41 7.34 -13.66
CA ALA A 22 -11.49 7.92 -12.68
C ALA A 22 -11.86 7.61 -11.21
N SER A 23 -13.14 7.38 -10.90
CA SER A 23 -13.58 7.06 -9.52
C SER A 23 -13.15 5.68 -9.02
N ASN A 24 -12.60 4.83 -9.89
CA ASN A 24 -12.11 3.50 -9.53
C ASN A 24 -10.60 3.48 -9.17
N LEU A 25 -9.95 4.65 -9.06
CA LEU A 25 -8.57 4.73 -8.56
C LEU A 25 -8.55 4.53 -7.04
N ILE A 26 -8.50 3.27 -6.60
CA ILE A 26 -8.13 2.93 -5.23
C ILE A 26 -6.60 3.08 -5.12
N ALA A 27 -6.15 4.15 -4.49
CA ALA A 27 -4.73 4.32 -4.14
C ALA A 27 -4.33 3.28 -3.08
N GLN A 28 -3.03 2.95 -3.00
CA GLN A 28 -2.48 1.93 -2.10
C GLN A 28 -3.02 2.10 -0.66
N THR A 29 -3.91 1.20 -0.25
CA THR A 29 -4.59 1.23 1.06
C THR A 29 -3.72 0.69 2.19
N SER A 30 -2.55 0.17 1.86
CA SER A 30 -1.63 -0.47 2.79
C SER A 30 -0.19 -0.07 2.53
N GLY A 31 0.60 -0.02 3.60
CA GLY A 31 2.00 0.34 3.60
C GLY A 31 2.94 -0.84 3.88
N LYS A 32 4.22 -0.50 4.02
CA LYS A 32 5.30 -1.41 4.41
C LYS A 32 5.95 -0.88 5.69
N VAL A 33 6.02 -1.72 6.71
CA VAL A 33 6.85 -1.48 7.90
C VAL A 33 8.18 -2.20 7.69
N ARG A 34 9.29 -1.51 7.94
CA ARG A 34 10.63 -2.09 7.86
C ARG A 34 11.48 -1.61 9.02
N GLY A 35 12.46 -2.41 9.41
CA GLY A 35 13.45 -2.03 10.40
C GLY A 35 14.53 -3.11 10.54
N THR A 36 15.36 -2.94 11.57
CA THR A 36 16.44 -3.86 11.92
C THR A 36 16.34 -4.16 13.41
N VAL A 37 16.56 -5.40 13.79
CA VAL A 37 16.59 -5.84 15.20
C VAL A 37 18.02 -6.21 15.57
N THR A 38 18.52 -5.60 16.64
CA THR A 38 19.88 -5.82 17.14
C THR A 38 19.86 -6.10 18.64
N ASP A 39 20.87 -6.82 19.12
CA ASP A 39 21.14 -6.96 20.54
C ASP A 39 21.64 -5.63 21.12
N ASP A 40 21.13 -5.23 22.29
CA ASP A 40 21.44 -3.94 22.91
C ASP A 40 22.87 -3.89 23.50
N ALA A 41 23.40 -5.03 23.96
CA ALA A 41 24.72 -5.09 24.58
C ALA A 41 25.84 -5.22 23.56
N THR A 42 25.63 -5.99 22.49
CA THR A 42 26.66 -6.27 21.48
C THR A 42 26.50 -5.45 20.20
N GLY A 43 25.29 -4.97 19.90
CA GLY A 43 24.95 -4.35 18.62
C GLY A 43 24.85 -5.35 17.47
N GLU A 44 24.94 -6.66 17.73
CA GLU A 44 24.86 -7.69 16.70
C GLU A 44 23.43 -7.85 16.17
N ALA A 45 23.30 -8.19 14.88
CA ALA A 45 22.03 -8.47 14.26
C ALA A 45 21.37 -9.72 14.86
N LEU A 46 20.10 -9.61 15.23
CA LEU A 46 19.33 -10.76 15.71
C LEU A 46 18.67 -11.45 14.52
N ILE A 47 19.23 -12.59 14.11
CA ILE A 47 18.74 -13.41 12.99
C ILE A 47 17.57 -14.28 13.44
N GLY A 48 16.49 -14.32 12.66
CA GLY A 48 15.31 -15.16 12.95
C GLY A 48 14.43 -14.67 14.10
N ALA A 49 14.62 -13.43 14.56
CA ALA A 49 13.76 -12.79 15.54
C ALA A 49 12.39 -12.48 14.91
N ASN A 50 11.31 -12.84 15.62
CA ASN A 50 9.95 -12.56 15.16
C ASN A 50 9.51 -11.16 15.57
N VAL A 51 9.13 -10.34 14.60
CA VAL A 51 8.52 -9.02 14.78
C VAL A 51 7.04 -9.12 14.43
N LEU A 52 6.16 -8.73 15.36
CA LEU A 52 4.71 -8.76 15.18
C LEU A 52 4.13 -7.35 15.37
N ILE A 53 3.07 -7.04 14.64
CA ILE A 53 2.29 -5.81 14.85
C ILE A 53 1.12 -6.16 15.78
N ASP A 54 1.08 -5.50 16.95
CA ASP A 54 0.06 -5.79 17.96
C ASP A 54 -1.36 -5.56 17.43
N GLY A 55 -2.31 -6.38 17.90
CA GLY A 55 -3.69 -6.37 17.42
C GLY A 55 -3.88 -6.86 15.98
N THR A 56 -2.84 -7.37 15.31
CA THR A 56 -2.92 -7.92 13.96
C THR A 56 -2.37 -9.35 13.88
N GLY A 57 -2.62 -10.02 12.75
CA GLY A 57 -1.95 -11.27 12.41
C GLY A 57 -0.69 -11.08 11.56
N LEU A 58 -0.18 -9.84 11.45
CA LEU A 58 0.96 -9.52 10.59
C LEU A 58 2.27 -9.55 11.37
N GLY A 59 3.29 -10.14 10.77
CA GLY A 59 4.64 -10.21 11.31
C GLY A 59 5.65 -10.69 10.28
N ALA A 60 6.92 -10.61 10.64
CA ALA A 60 8.04 -11.10 9.84
C ALA A 60 9.16 -11.59 10.76
N ALA A 61 9.91 -12.58 10.29
CA ALA A 61 11.18 -12.95 10.90
C ALA A 61 12.31 -12.11 10.28
N THR A 62 13.30 -11.76 11.08
CA THR A 62 14.49 -11.03 10.61
C THR A 62 15.45 -11.94 9.83
N ASP A 63 16.15 -11.34 8.86
CA ASP A 63 17.18 -12.02 8.06
C ASP A 63 18.57 -12.04 8.73
N GLU A 64 19.60 -12.43 7.97
CA GLU A 64 21.00 -12.50 8.44
C GLU A 64 21.59 -11.15 8.89
N ASN A 65 21.02 -10.04 8.42
CA ASN A 65 21.40 -8.68 8.80
C ASN A 65 20.49 -8.12 9.89
N GLY A 66 19.56 -8.92 10.42
CA GLY A 66 18.57 -8.49 11.39
C GLY A 66 17.45 -7.65 10.76
N GLU A 67 17.39 -7.53 9.44
CA GLU A 67 16.40 -6.71 8.75
C GLU A 67 15.06 -7.45 8.63
N TYR A 68 13.96 -6.71 8.69
CA TYR A 68 12.61 -7.25 8.46
C TYR A 68 11.76 -6.31 7.59
N PHE A 69 10.78 -6.88 6.93
CA PHE A 69 9.76 -6.15 6.17
C PHE A 69 8.39 -6.80 6.35
N ILE A 70 7.42 -6.03 6.84
CA ILE A 70 6.02 -6.43 6.97
C ILE A 70 5.24 -5.65 5.91
N LEU A 71 4.66 -6.38 4.96
CA LEU A 71 3.91 -5.82 3.84
C LEU A 71 2.42 -5.77 4.15
N ASN A 72 1.69 -4.98 3.35
CA ASN A 72 0.23 -4.87 3.41
C ASN A 72 -0.30 -4.41 4.78
N VAL A 73 0.45 -3.55 5.47
CA VAL A 73 0.05 -3.00 6.77
C VAL A 73 -0.97 -1.89 6.55
N SER A 74 -2.19 -2.06 7.07
CA SER A 74 -3.22 -1.03 6.99
C SER A 74 -2.89 0.14 7.91
N PRO A 75 -3.10 1.41 7.50
CA PRO A 75 -2.91 2.56 8.37
C PRO A 75 -3.70 2.44 9.68
N GLY A 76 -3.06 2.78 10.79
CA GLY A 76 -3.65 2.66 12.13
C GLY A 76 -2.62 2.96 13.21
N ALA A 77 -3.08 2.98 14.45
CA ALA A 77 -2.22 2.97 15.63
C ALA A 77 -2.17 1.55 16.17
N TYR A 78 -0.96 1.02 16.32
CA TYR A 78 -0.63 -0.29 16.85
C TYR A 78 0.54 -0.15 17.80
#